data_AF-A0A7X7C360-F1
#
_entry.id   AF-A0A7X7C360-F1
#
_cell.length_a   1.000
_cell.length_b   1.000
_cell.length_c   1.000
_cell.angle_alpha   90.00
_cell.angle_beta   90.00
_cell.angle_gamma   90.00
#
_symmetry.space_group_name_H-M   'P 1'
#
loop_
_entity.id
_entity.type
_entity.pdbx_description
1 polymer ?
#
loop_
_entity_poly.entity_id
_entity_poly.type
_entity_poly.pdbx_seq_one_letter_code
_entity_poly.pdbx_strand_id
1 'polypeptide(L)'
;MNLNQLTAISPIDGRYREKITDLFPFFSEYALIKYRVQVEIEYFIALCSEPAVVSLKGIDEDKLNRLRGIYMGFDEDDAQDIKEIESVTNHDVKAVEYFLKEKFDAINLSEFKEFIHFGLTSQDINNTATPMMWRDALNMVYIPELDNLIALIDGLADEWKDIPMLARTHGQPASPTRLGKELKVFTYRLSNQLEVLKNIPAKA
;
A
#
# COMPACT_ATOMS: atom_id res chain seq x y z
N MET A 1 16.58 19.56 -17.15
CA MET A 1 16.92 18.13 -17.30
C MET A 1 15.66 17.35 -17.02
N ASN A 2 15.34 16.31 -17.81
CA ASN A 2 14.17 15.46 -17.54
C ASN A 2 14.49 14.48 -16.41
N LEU A 3 13.47 14.07 -15.66
CA LEU A 3 13.61 13.07 -14.60
C LEU A 3 13.96 11.70 -15.22
N ASN A 4 15.05 11.10 -14.76
CA ASN A 4 15.47 9.72 -15.03
C ASN A 4 16.29 9.21 -13.83
N GLN A 5 16.73 7.95 -13.86
CA GLN A 5 17.46 7.37 -12.72
C GLN A 5 18.76 8.12 -12.34
N LEU A 6 19.45 8.75 -13.30
CA LEU A 6 20.69 9.50 -13.07
C LEU A 6 20.44 10.93 -12.59
N THR A 7 19.30 11.53 -12.96
CA THR A 7 18.93 12.91 -12.58
C THR A 7 17.99 12.96 -11.38
N ALA A 8 17.52 11.81 -10.87
CA ALA A 8 16.71 11.71 -9.68
C ALA A 8 17.45 12.26 -8.45
N ILE A 9 16.75 13.09 -7.65
CA ILE A 9 17.31 13.66 -6.41
C ILE A 9 17.45 12.57 -5.34
N SER A 10 16.40 11.76 -5.17
CA SER A 10 16.39 10.65 -4.22
C SER A 10 17.07 9.43 -4.84
N PRO A 11 18.00 8.75 -4.12
CA PRO A 11 18.59 7.52 -4.60
C PRO A 11 17.57 6.36 -4.63
N ILE A 12 16.45 6.49 -3.90
CA ILE A 12 15.35 5.51 -3.91
C ILE A 12 14.70 5.45 -5.29
N ASP A 13 14.54 6.60 -5.96
CA ASP A 13 14.00 6.69 -7.32
C ASP A 13 15.08 6.59 -8.41
N GLY A 14 16.35 6.66 -8.03
CA GLY A 14 17.52 6.55 -8.91
C GLY A 14 18.29 5.25 -8.71
N ARG A 15 19.42 5.33 -8.01
CA ARG A 15 20.38 4.22 -7.81
C ARG A 15 19.75 2.91 -7.32
N TYR A 16 18.74 2.98 -6.46
CA TYR A 16 18.10 1.84 -5.81
C TYR A 16 16.71 1.52 -6.36
N ARG A 17 16.31 2.15 -7.46
CA ARG A 17 14.97 2.03 -8.05
C ARG A 17 14.57 0.56 -8.27
N GLU A 18 15.48 -0.22 -8.85
CA GLU A 18 15.26 -1.65 -9.15
C GLU A 18 15.08 -2.53 -7.90
N LYS A 19 15.43 -2.03 -6.71
CA LYS A 19 15.29 -2.78 -5.44
C LYS A 19 13.94 -2.56 -4.76
N ILE A 20 13.15 -1.61 -5.25
CA ILE A 20 11.90 -1.19 -4.61
C ILE A 20 10.74 -1.07 -5.61
N THR A 21 10.86 -1.67 -6.79
CA THR A 21 9.79 -1.63 -7.81
C THR A 21 8.46 -2.13 -7.28
N ASP A 22 8.51 -3.14 -6.41
CA ASP A 22 7.32 -3.75 -5.80
C ASP A 22 6.63 -2.82 -4.79
N LEU A 23 7.28 -1.73 -4.39
CA LEU A 23 6.70 -0.70 -3.51
C LEU A 23 6.02 0.45 -4.29
N PHE A 24 6.26 0.58 -5.60
CA PHE A 24 5.62 1.63 -6.40
C PHE A 24 4.09 1.54 -6.41
N PRO A 25 3.46 0.35 -6.48
CA PRO A 25 2.01 0.23 -6.42
C PRO A 25 1.37 0.68 -5.10
N PHE A 26 2.17 0.98 -4.07
CA PHE A 26 1.68 1.36 -2.74
C PHE A 26 2.09 2.76 -2.29
N PHE A 27 3.24 3.28 -2.72
CA PHE A 27 3.79 4.54 -2.17
C PHE A 27 4.11 5.62 -3.22
N SER A 28 3.79 5.38 -4.49
CA SER A 28 3.87 6.42 -5.52
C SER A 28 2.65 7.36 -5.47
N GLU A 29 2.73 8.52 -6.14
CA GLU A 29 1.57 9.39 -6.34
C GLU A 29 0.46 8.68 -7.11
N TYR A 30 0.83 7.89 -8.13
CA TYR A 30 -0.07 6.97 -8.84
C TYR A 30 -0.83 6.05 -7.88
N ALA A 31 -0.12 5.42 -6.93
CA ALA A 31 -0.74 4.55 -5.94
C ALA A 31 -1.72 5.33 -5.05
N LEU A 32 -1.31 6.49 -4.53
CA LEU A 32 -2.18 7.31 -3.70
C LEU A 32 -3.49 7.67 -4.42
N ILE A 33 -3.40 8.06 -5.69
CA ILE A 33 -4.58 8.36 -6.52
C ILE A 33 -5.45 7.10 -6.69
N LYS A 34 -4.86 5.97 -7.04
CA LYS A 34 -5.57 4.69 -7.20
C LYS A 34 -6.35 4.30 -5.93
N TYR A 35 -5.72 4.37 -4.76
CA TYR A 35 -6.39 4.05 -3.49
C TYR A 35 -7.49 5.06 -3.14
N ARG A 36 -7.33 6.35 -3.47
CA ARG A 36 -8.41 7.36 -3.30
C ARG A 36 -9.62 7.04 -4.19
N VAL A 37 -9.38 6.71 -5.45
CA VAL A 37 -10.41 6.25 -6.40
C VAL A 37 -11.14 5.03 -5.85
N GLN A 38 -10.41 4.04 -5.32
CA GLN A 38 -11.00 2.86 -4.68
C GLN A 38 -11.90 3.23 -3.50
N VAL A 39 -11.44 4.09 -2.59
CA VAL A 39 -12.22 4.49 -1.41
C VAL A 39 -13.51 5.21 -1.79
N GLU A 40 -13.46 6.16 -2.73
CA GLU A 40 -14.65 6.88 -3.23
C GLU A 40 -15.68 5.93 -3.84
N ILE A 41 -15.23 4.98 -4.67
CA ILE A 41 -16.10 4.01 -5.32
C ILE A 41 -16.74 3.08 -4.29
N GLU A 42 -15.95 2.51 -3.37
CA GLU A 42 -16.49 1.60 -2.36
C GLU A 42 -17.38 2.34 -1.36
N TYR A 43 -17.12 3.62 -1.08
CA TYR A 43 -18.02 4.46 -0.29
C TYR A 43 -19.37 4.66 -0.99
N PHE A 44 -19.37 5.00 -2.29
CA PHE A 44 -20.61 5.11 -3.06
C PHE A 44 -21.39 3.79 -3.06
N ILE A 45 -20.71 2.65 -3.23
CA ILE A 45 -21.33 1.33 -3.19
C ILE A 45 -21.93 1.04 -1.80
N ALA A 46 -21.22 1.42 -0.73
CA ALA A 46 -21.73 1.31 0.63
C ALA A 46 -23.00 2.16 0.82
N LEU A 47 -23.04 3.38 0.29
CA LEU A 47 -24.24 4.24 0.31
C LEU A 47 -25.43 3.60 -0.44
N CYS A 48 -25.19 2.88 -1.54
CA CYS A 48 -26.24 2.16 -2.26
C CYS A 48 -26.89 1.05 -1.40
N SER A 49 -26.13 0.51 -0.44
CA SER A 49 -26.60 -0.52 0.49
C SER A 49 -27.27 0.04 1.74
N GLU A 50 -27.19 1.36 1.98
CA GLU A 50 -27.74 2.01 3.17
C GLU A 50 -29.25 2.26 3.02
N PRO A 51 -30.12 1.63 3.85
CA PRO A 51 -31.57 1.75 3.71
C PRO A 51 -32.12 3.17 3.80
N ALA A 52 -31.42 4.06 4.50
CA ALA A 52 -31.78 5.47 4.65
C ALA A 52 -31.59 6.30 3.37
N VAL A 53 -30.69 5.88 2.46
CA VAL A 53 -30.41 6.60 1.20
C VAL A 53 -31.35 6.11 0.10
N VAL A 54 -32.61 6.54 0.17
CA VAL A 54 -33.68 6.09 -0.73
C VAL A 54 -33.38 6.38 -2.21
N SER A 55 -32.65 7.47 -2.50
CA SER A 55 -32.27 7.88 -3.85
C SER A 55 -31.34 6.91 -4.57
N LEU A 56 -30.55 6.09 -3.86
CA LEU A 56 -29.61 5.14 -4.46
C LEU A 56 -30.16 3.70 -4.50
N LYS A 57 -31.42 3.49 -4.10
CA LYS A 57 -32.02 2.15 -4.10
C LYS A 57 -32.21 1.62 -5.51
N GLY A 58 -31.86 0.35 -5.70
CA GLY A 58 -32.10 -0.37 -6.95
C GLY A 58 -31.10 -0.09 -8.05
N ILE A 59 -29.93 0.48 -7.74
CA ILE A 59 -28.80 0.49 -8.68
C ILE A 59 -28.40 -0.96 -8.97
N ASP A 60 -28.29 -1.27 -10.25
CA ASP A 60 -27.98 -2.60 -10.77
C ASP A 60 -26.56 -3.05 -10.35
N GLU A 61 -26.45 -4.31 -9.91
CA GLU A 61 -25.19 -4.92 -9.49
C GLU A 61 -24.16 -4.90 -10.62
N ASP A 62 -24.60 -5.01 -11.88
CA ASP A 62 -23.72 -4.89 -13.04
C ASP A 62 -23.06 -3.51 -13.13
N LYS A 63 -23.76 -2.44 -12.73
CA LYS A 63 -23.19 -1.10 -12.67
C LYS A 63 -22.20 -0.96 -11.50
N LEU A 64 -22.50 -1.54 -10.34
CA LEU A 64 -21.58 -1.55 -9.20
C LEU A 64 -20.29 -2.31 -9.53
N ASN A 65 -20.39 -3.42 -10.26
CA ASN A 65 -19.22 -4.17 -10.74
C ASN A 65 -18.41 -3.40 -11.77
N ARG A 66 -19.07 -2.64 -12.67
CA ARG A 66 -18.37 -1.73 -13.59
C ARG A 66 -17.63 -0.61 -12.85
N LEU A 67 -18.20 -0.08 -11.76
CA LEU A 67 -17.50 0.88 -10.90
C LEU A 67 -16.25 0.26 -10.29
N ARG A 68 -16.34 -0.95 -9.73
CA ARG A 68 -15.15 -1.65 -9.21
C ARG A 68 -14.08 -1.87 -10.29
N GLY A 69 -14.52 -2.13 -11.51
CA GLY A 69 -13.66 -2.22 -12.68
C GLY A 69 -12.75 -1.01 -12.88
N ILE A 70 -13.17 0.19 -12.47
CA ILE A 70 -12.37 1.43 -12.60
C ILE A 70 -11.09 1.32 -11.76
N TYR A 71 -11.18 1.04 -10.46
CA TYR A 71 -9.97 0.96 -9.63
C TYR A 71 -9.21 -0.36 -9.83
N MET A 72 -9.88 -1.44 -10.23
CA MET A 72 -9.23 -2.72 -10.54
C MET A 72 -8.41 -2.65 -11.84
N GLY A 73 -8.87 -1.89 -12.83
CA GLY A 73 -8.22 -1.65 -14.11
C GLY A 73 -7.46 -0.32 -14.21
N PHE A 74 -7.34 0.42 -13.10
CA PHE A 74 -6.69 1.73 -13.07
C PHE A 74 -5.26 1.68 -13.60
N ASP A 75 -4.89 2.66 -14.45
CA ASP A 75 -3.60 2.74 -15.13
C ASP A 75 -3.00 4.17 -15.11
N GLU A 76 -1.80 4.31 -15.70
CA GLU A 76 -1.06 5.57 -15.68
C GLU A 76 -1.77 6.70 -16.45
N ASP A 77 -2.56 6.36 -17.48
CA ASP A 77 -3.34 7.33 -18.24
C ASP A 77 -4.47 7.90 -17.37
N ASP A 78 -5.19 7.05 -16.63
CA ASP A 78 -6.19 7.50 -15.65
C ASP A 78 -5.60 8.43 -14.58
N ALA A 79 -4.38 8.11 -14.09
CA ALA A 79 -3.70 8.98 -13.13
C ALA A 79 -3.29 10.32 -13.75
N GLN A 80 -2.87 10.31 -15.02
CA GLN A 80 -2.51 11.51 -15.76
C GLN A 80 -3.74 12.41 -15.99
N ASP A 81 -4.90 11.83 -16.33
CA ASP A 81 -6.18 12.56 -16.44
C ASP A 81 -6.50 13.29 -15.12
N ILE A 82 -6.33 12.63 -13.98
CA ILE A 82 -6.54 13.24 -12.66
C ILE A 82 -5.56 14.40 -12.40
N LYS A 83 -4.29 14.27 -12.81
CA LYS A 83 -3.31 15.37 -12.69
C LYS A 83 -3.66 16.56 -13.59
N GLU A 84 -4.22 16.32 -14.77
CA GLU A 84 -4.69 17.38 -15.66
C GLU A 84 -5.86 18.15 -15.03
N ILE A 85 -6.82 17.43 -14.44
CA ILE A 85 -7.91 18.06 -13.68
C ILE A 85 -7.37 18.83 -12.47
N GLU A 86 -6.41 18.25 -11.74
CA GLU A 86 -5.78 18.89 -10.58
C GLU A 86 -5.08 20.21 -10.95
N SER A 87 -4.51 20.31 -12.15
CA SER A 87 -3.88 21.55 -12.61
C SER A 87 -4.86 22.74 -12.66
N VAL A 88 -6.16 22.47 -12.78
CA VAL A 88 -7.24 23.46 -12.77
C VAL A 88 -7.81 23.66 -11.36
N THR A 89 -8.04 22.57 -10.62
CA THR A 89 -8.66 22.64 -9.28
C THR A 89 -7.68 23.09 -8.19
N ASN A 90 -6.38 22.88 -8.42
CA ASN A 90 -5.30 22.99 -7.42
C ASN A 90 -5.60 22.19 -6.13
N HIS A 91 -6.34 21.08 -6.28
CA HIS A 91 -6.74 20.20 -5.19
C HIS A 91 -6.91 18.75 -5.68
N ASP A 92 -6.08 17.86 -5.14
CA ASP A 92 -5.96 16.46 -5.52
C ASP A 92 -7.24 15.62 -5.33
N VAL A 93 -7.87 15.63 -4.15
CA VAL A 93 -9.12 14.88 -3.89
C VAL A 93 -10.25 15.42 -4.76
N LYS A 94 -10.33 16.73 -4.96
CA LYS A 94 -11.34 17.32 -5.84
C LYS A 94 -11.18 16.87 -7.29
N ALA A 95 -9.94 16.66 -7.74
CA ALA A 95 -9.66 16.14 -9.07
C ALA A 95 -10.14 14.69 -9.23
N VAL A 96 -9.97 13.85 -8.20
CA VAL A 96 -10.53 12.50 -8.15
C VAL A 96 -12.06 12.52 -8.26
N GLU A 97 -12.75 13.43 -7.57
CA GLU A 97 -14.21 13.56 -7.68
C GLU A 97 -14.65 13.86 -9.12
N TYR A 98 -13.99 14.80 -9.80
CA TYR A 98 -14.32 15.15 -11.18
C TYR A 98 -14.06 14.00 -12.15
N PHE A 99 -12.91 13.33 -12.02
CA PHE A 99 -12.61 12.12 -12.79
C PHE A 99 -13.70 11.06 -12.62
N LEU A 100 -14.14 10.80 -11.38
CA LEU A 100 -15.21 9.84 -11.12
C LEU A 100 -16.55 10.28 -11.70
N LYS A 101 -16.88 11.58 -11.69
CA LYS A 101 -18.10 12.10 -12.33
C LYS A 101 -18.13 11.77 -13.83
N GLU A 102 -16.99 11.90 -14.52
CA GLU A 102 -16.87 11.53 -15.93
C GLU A 102 -17.03 10.02 -16.16
N LYS A 103 -16.39 9.19 -15.32
CA LYS A 103 -16.57 7.73 -15.39
C LYS A 103 -18.01 7.30 -15.09
N PHE A 104 -18.72 7.98 -14.19
CA PHE A 104 -20.15 7.74 -13.91
C PHE A 104 -21.03 8.06 -15.12
N ASP A 105 -20.75 9.17 -15.80
CA ASP A 105 -21.48 9.54 -17.02
C ASP A 105 -21.30 8.47 -18.11
N ALA A 106 -20.09 7.91 -18.26
CA ALA A 106 -19.80 6.86 -19.25
C ALA A 106 -20.56 5.53 -19.02
N ILE A 107 -20.98 5.23 -17.79
CA ILE A 107 -21.69 3.99 -17.44
C ILE A 107 -23.18 4.20 -17.11
N ASN A 108 -23.74 5.35 -17.50
CA ASN A 108 -25.15 5.71 -17.26
C ASN A 108 -25.52 5.75 -15.77
N LEU A 109 -24.68 6.41 -14.96
CA LEU A 109 -24.95 6.77 -13.56
C LEU A 109 -24.96 8.29 -13.32
N SER A 110 -25.12 9.09 -14.37
CA SER A 110 -25.10 10.57 -14.31
C SER A 110 -26.01 11.17 -13.26
N GLU A 111 -27.19 10.59 -13.03
CA GLU A 111 -28.16 11.09 -12.05
C GLU A 111 -27.68 10.97 -10.59
N PHE A 112 -26.68 10.10 -10.33
CA PHE A 112 -26.16 9.81 -9.00
C PHE A 112 -24.79 10.43 -8.74
N LYS A 113 -24.21 11.16 -9.70
CA LYS A 113 -22.81 11.64 -9.60
C LYS A 113 -22.59 12.69 -8.51
N GLU A 114 -23.65 13.35 -8.02
CA GLU A 114 -23.57 14.24 -6.85
C GLU A 114 -23.52 13.50 -5.51
N PHE A 115 -23.65 12.17 -5.52
CA PHE A 115 -23.37 11.32 -4.34
C PHE A 115 -21.90 10.90 -4.22
N ILE A 116 -21.07 11.18 -5.24
CA ILE A 116 -19.61 11.03 -5.12
C ILE A 116 -19.14 12.00 -4.03
N HIS A 117 -18.32 11.52 -3.10
CA HIS A 117 -17.86 12.28 -1.94
C HIS A 117 -18.98 12.83 -1.02
N PHE A 118 -20.17 12.23 -1.03
CA PHE A 118 -21.31 12.76 -0.27
C PHE A 118 -21.04 12.79 1.23
N GLY A 119 -21.06 13.99 1.83
CA GLY A 119 -20.90 14.17 3.27
C GLY A 119 -19.50 13.88 3.80
N LEU A 120 -18.53 13.63 2.92
CA LEU A 120 -17.15 13.37 3.30
C LEU A 120 -16.32 14.65 3.36
N THR A 121 -15.21 14.56 4.08
CA THR A 121 -14.07 15.46 3.94
C THR A 121 -12.90 14.72 3.27
N SER A 122 -11.97 15.45 2.66
CA SER A 122 -10.75 14.91 2.05
C SER A 122 -9.97 13.96 2.98
N GLN A 123 -10.07 14.16 4.30
CA GLN A 123 -9.42 13.32 5.30
C GLN A 123 -10.08 11.96 5.49
N ASP A 124 -11.37 11.80 5.20
CA ASP A 124 -12.04 10.50 5.24
C ASP A 124 -11.49 9.59 4.12
N ILE A 125 -11.12 10.19 2.99
CA ILE A 125 -10.45 9.49 1.89
C ILE A 125 -8.99 9.21 2.25
N ASN A 126 -8.23 10.25 2.62
CA ASN A 126 -6.79 10.12 2.86
C ASN A 126 -6.45 9.17 4.02
N ASN A 127 -7.21 9.24 5.13
CA ASN A 127 -6.99 8.40 6.30
C ASN A 127 -7.60 7.00 6.17
N THR A 128 -8.26 6.69 5.06
CA THR A 128 -8.65 5.32 4.69
C THR A 128 -7.68 4.75 3.65
N ALA A 129 -7.37 5.52 2.61
CA ALA A 129 -6.42 5.15 1.55
C ALA A 129 -5.01 4.89 2.10
N THR A 130 -4.51 5.74 2.99
CA THR A 130 -3.14 5.61 3.52
C THR A 130 -2.96 4.35 4.38
N PRO A 131 -3.86 4.01 5.33
CA PRO A 131 -3.79 2.72 6.01
C PRO A 131 -3.91 1.52 5.07
N MET A 132 -4.74 1.58 4.02
CA MET A 132 -4.79 0.53 3.00
C MET A 132 -3.45 0.34 2.29
N MET A 133 -2.82 1.42 1.84
CA MET A 133 -1.49 1.41 1.20
C MET A 133 -0.44 0.75 2.12
N TRP A 134 -0.41 1.13 3.40
CA TRP A 134 0.51 0.53 4.38
C TRP A 134 0.22 -0.93 4.66
N ARG A 135 -1.05 -1.29 4.86
CA ARG A 135 -1.48 -2.68 5.08
C ARG A 135 -1.02 -3.56 3.92
N ASP A 136 -1.27 -3.13 2.69
CA ASP A 136 -1.00 -3.92 1.50
C ASP A 136 0.51 -4.02 1.25
N ALA A 137 1.26 -2.91 1.36
CA ALA A 137 2.72 -2.94 1.26
C ALA A 137 3.38 -3.84 2.32
N LEU A 138 2.87 -3.80 3.57
CA LEU A 138 3.39 -4.66 4.64
C LEU A 138 3.12 -6.13 4.33
N ASN A 139 1.89 -6.48 3.99
CA ASN A 139 1.49 -7.87 3.78
C ASN A 139 2.03 -8.48 2.49
N MET A 140 2.13 -7.69 1.43
CA MET A 140 2.51 -8.18 0.09
C MET A 140 4.01 -8.11 -0.17
N VAL A 141 4.75 -7.21 0.52
CA VAL A 141 6.17 -6.98 0.24
C VAL A 141 7.03 -7.13 1.50
N TYR A 142 6.83 -6.26 2.50
CA TYR A 142 7.78 -6.14 3.61
C TYR A 142 7.83 -7.39 4.50
N ILE A 143 6.68 -7.92 4.90
CA ILE A 143 6.59 -9.10 5.77
C ILE A 143 7.17 -10.34 5.07
N PRO A 144 6.79 -10.66 3.81
CA PRO A 144 7.42 -11.76 3.06
C PRO A 144 8.95 -11.65 2.98
N GLU A 145 9.48 -10.46 2.69
CA GLU A 145 10.94 -10.24 2.63
C GLU A 145 11.63 -10.43 3.97
N LEU A 146 10.99 -9.99 5.07
CA LEU A 146 11.51 -10.22 6.42
C LEU A 146 11.44 -11.70 6.82
N ASP A 147 10.37 -12.40 6.48
CA ASP A 147 10.24 -13.85 6.67
C ASP A 147 11.34 -14.60 5.87
N ASN A 148 11.63 -14.19 4.63
CA ASN A 148 12.72 -14.72 3.81
C ASN A 148 14.11 -14.52 4.47
N LEU A 149 14.37 -13.32 5.01
CA LEU A 149 15.61 -13.04 5.73
C LEU A 149 15.74 -13.90 6.99
N ILE A 150 14.66 -14.04 7.76
CA ILE A 150 14.64 -14.88 8.96
C ILE A 150 14.96 -16.33 8.58
N ALA A 151 14.30 -16.86 7.54
CA ALA A 151 14.53 -18.22 7.05
C ALA A 151 15.98 -18.43 6.57
N LEU A 152 16.57 -17.45 5.88
CA LEU A 152 17.97 -17.49 5.45
C LEU A 152 18.93 -17.57 6.65
N ILE A 153 18.75 -16.69 7.64
CA ILE A 153 19.60 -16.69 8.84
C ILE A 153 19.40 -18.00 9.63
N ASP A 154 18.18 -18.51 9.70
CA ASP A 154 17.88 -19.78 10.36
C ASP A 154 18.54 -20.97 9.66
N GLY A 155 18.56 -21.00 8.33
CA GLY A 155 19.29 -22.01 7.56
C GLY A 155 20.79 -21.99 7.85
N LEU A 156 21.40 -20.81 7.88
CA LEU A 156 22.82 -20.64 8.26
C LEU A 156 23.07 -21.06 9.72
N ALA A 157 22.13 -20.74 10.61
CA ALA A 157 22.23 -21.10 12.01
C ALA A 157 22.22 -22.62 12.21
N ASP A 158 21.40 -23.34 11.45
CA ASP A 158 21.33 -24.80 11.48
C ASP A 158 22.55 -25.45 10.83
N GLU A 159 23.05 -24.90 9.72
CA GLU A 159 24.28 -25.34 9.06
C GLU A 159 25.49 -25.22 10.01
N TRP A 160 25.58 -24.11 10.76
CA TRP A 160 26.71 -23.81 11.63
C TRP A 160 26.47 -24.13 13.11
N LYS A 161 25.46 -24.96 13.41
CA LYS A 161 25.02 -25.28 14.79
C LYS A 161 26.08 -25.98 15.64
N ASP A 162 27.05 -26.65 15.01
CA ASP A 162 28.11 -27.43 15.67
C ASP A 162 29.49 -26.79 15.53
N ILE A 163 29.61 -25.62 14.91
CA ILE A 163 30.89 -24.89 14.78
C ILE A 163 31.19 -24.17 16.10
N PRO A 164 32.22 -24.59 16.87
CA PRO A 164 32.62 -23.89 18.09
C PRO A 164 33.29 -22.56 17.75
N MET A 165 33.04 -21.53 18.55
CA MET A 165 33.60 -20.19 18.39
C MET A 165 34.04 -19.62 19.75
N LEU A 166 35.21 -18.99 19.80
CA LEU A 166 35.63 -18.23 20.98
C LEU A 166 34.74 -16.99 21.12
N ALA A 167 33.92 -16.96 22.17
CA ALA A 167 33.07 -15.81 22.44
C ALA A 167 33.91 -14.60 22.89
N ARG A 168 33.34 -13.41 22.72
CA ARG A 168 33.93 -12.15 23.18
C ARG A 168 32.94 -11.33 24.00
N THR A 169 33.29 -11.03 25.25
CA THR A 169 32.55 -10.10 26.11
C THR A 169 33.45 -8.91 26.40
N HIS A 170 32.96 -7.68 26.23
CA HIS A 170 33.82 -6.48 26.25
C HIS A 170 35.02 -6.56 25.28
N GLY A 171 34.85 -7.28 24.17
CA GLY A 171 35.90 -7.56 23.20
C GLY A 171 36.96 -8.60 23.62
N GLN A 172 36.92 -9.07 24.87
CA GLN A 172 37.89 -10.01 25.44
C GLN A 172 37.42 -11.47 25.33
N PRO A 173 38.35 -12.44 25.20
CA PRO A 173 38.03 -13.87 25.20
C PRO A 173 37.15 -14.29 26.39
N ALA A 174 36.10 -15.07 26.12
CA ALA A 174 35.18 -15.61 27.11
C ALA A 174 34.91 -17.10 26.85
N SER A 175 34.05 -17.73 27.66
CA SER A 175 33.62 -19.12 27.47
C SER A 175 33.13 -19.35 26.02
N PRO A 176 33.58 -20.43 25.34
CA PRO A 176 33.17 -20.71 23.97
C PRO A 176 31.65 -20.76 23.78
N THR A 177 31.21 -20.37 22.59
CA THR A 177 29.84 -20.50 22.08
C THR A 177 29.85 -21.31 20.78
N ARG A 178 28.72 -21.37 20.08
CA ARG A 178 28.62 -21.92 18.74
C ARG A 178 28.17 -20.86 17.75
N LEU A 179 28.75 -20.83 16.56
CA LEU A 179 28.43 -19.81 15.56
C LEU A 179 26.92 -19.82 15.22
N GLY A 180 26.36 -21.00 14.97
CA GLY A 180 24.92 -21.14 14.70
C GLY A 180 24.03 -20.67 15.87
N LYS A 181 24.46 -20.90 17.11
CA LYS A 181 23.73 -20.38 18.29
C LYS A 181 23.69 -18.85 18.29
N GLU A 182 24.76 -18.16 17.92
CA GLU A 182 24.78 -16.69 17.87
C GLU A 182 23.89 -16.15 16.73
N LEU A 183 23.78 -16.87 15.61
CA LEU A 183 22.79 -16.52 14.56
C LEU A 183 21.35 -16.72 15.03
N LYS A 184 21.04 -17.81 15.76
CA LYS A 184 19.70 -18.02 16.35
C LYS A 184 19.26 -16.90 17.30
N VAL A 185 20.19 -16.21 17.96
CA VAL A 185 19.84 -15.04 18.79
C VAL A 185 19.20 -13.93 17.94
N PHE A 186 19.65 -13.74 16.69
CA PHE A 186 19.06 -12.76 15.79
C PHE A 186 17.68 -13.19 15.30
N THR A 187 17.51 -14.44 14.85
CA THR A 187 16.21 -14.91 14.35
C THR A 187 15.16 -14.97 15.44
N TYR A 188 15.53 -15.34 16.67
CA TYR A 188 14.65 -15.25 17.84
C TYR A 188 14.15 -13.81 18.06
N ARG A 189 15.04 -12.82 18.01
CA ARG A 189 14.67 -11.41 18.19
C ARG A 189 13.80 -10.89 17.05
N LEU A 190 14.18 -11.18 15.80
CA LEU A 190 13.45 -10.76 14.61
C LEU A 190 12.05 -11.35 14.58
N SER A 191 11.90 -12.65 14.85
CA SER A 191 10.61 -13.35 14.85
C SER A 191 9.65 -12.73 15.87
N ASN A 192 10.14 -12.44 17.09
CA ASN A 192 9.31 -11.80 18.12
C ASN A 192 8.85 -10.38 17.71
N GLN A 193 9.70 -9.60 17.04
CA GLN A 193 9.30 -8.27 16.56
C GLN A 193 8.33 -8.36 15.38
N LEU A 194 8.52 -9.35 14.50
CA LEU A 194 7.60 -9.59 13.40
C LEU A 194 6.23 -10.03 13.89
N GLU A 195 6.15 -10.85 14.93
CA GLU A 195 4.88 -11.21 15.58
C GLU A 195 4.17 -9.98 16.16
N VAL A 196 4.91 -9.08 16.82
CA VAL A 196 4.37 -7.81 17.31
C VAL A 196 3.81 -6.98 16.15
N LEU A 197 4.58 -6.83 15.06
CA LEU A 197 4.16 -6.09 13.86
C LEU A 197 2.88 -6.68 13.23
N LYS A 198 2.83 -8.01 13.05
CA LYS A 198 1.67 -8.73 12.50
C LYS A 198 0.39 -8.55 13.33
N ASN A 199 0.53 -8.24 14.63
CA ASN A 199 -0.59 -8.02 15.54
C ASN A 199 -1.03 -6.55 15.66
N ILE A 200 -0.34 -5.60 15.02
CA ILE A 200 -0.81 -4.20 14.97
C ILE A 200 -2.02 -4.17 14.02
N PRO A 201 -3.22 -3.74 14.47
CA PRO A 201 -4.40 -3.72 13.62
C PRO A 201 -4.21 -2.77 12.43
N ALA A 202 -4.10 -3.34 11.24
CA ALA A 202 -4.16 -2.60 9.99
C ALA A 202 -5.63 -2.51 9.54
N LYS A 203 -6.42 -1.73 10.28
CA LYS A 203 -7.81 -1.46 9.91
C LYS A 203 -7.81 -0.54 8.70
N ALA A 204 -8.50 -0.99 7.65
CA ALA A 204 -8.90 -0.21 6.50
C ALA A 204 -10.41 -0.37 6.37
#